data_AF-A0A1B8DLH7-F1
#
_entry.id   AF-A0A1B8DLH7-F1
#
_cell.length_a   1.000
_cell.length_b   1.000
_cell.length_c   1.000
_cell.angle_alpha   90.00
_cell.angle_beta   90.00
_cell.angle_gamma   90.00
#
_symmetry.space_group_name_H-M   'P 1'
#
loop_
_entity.id
_entity.type
_entity.pdbx_description
1 polymer ?
#
loop_
_entity_poly.entity_id
_entity_poly.type
_entity_poly.pdbx_seq_one_letter_code
_entity_poly.pdbx_strand_id
1 'polypeptide(L)'
;MSDEIRCDYALAWLDGEPRDAWLRHEKEPGFKKTWEALKAFLLNLVEDPVSRVISTSIKYNDARQRSGQSAQAFATYLETLEAELSEYQEDQKAQHFLAKLRSIPCG
;
A
#
# COMPACT_ATOMS: atom_id res chain seq x y z
N MET A 1 -1.08 -16.93 16.55
CA MET A 1 -1.31 -17.57 15.24
C MET A 1 -0.03 -17.45 14.46
N SER A 2 0.54 -18.54 13.94
CA SER A 2 1.78 -18.48 13.15
C SER A 2 1.50 -17.91 11.75
N ASP A 3 2.55 -17.40 11.11
CA ASP A 3 2.48 -16.89 9.74
C ASP A 3 1.99 -17.96 8.75
N GLU A 4 2.39 -19.23 8.94
CA GLU A 4 1.95 -20.35 8.12
C GLU A 4 0.44 -20.55 8.19
N ILE A 5 -0.15 -20.61 9.39
CA ILE A 5 -1.61 -20.77 9.58
C ILE A 5 -2.36 -19.60 8.97
N ARG A 6 -1.82 -18.39 9.08
CA ARG A 6 -2.42 -17.18 8.50
C ARG A 6 -2.39 -17.21 6.97
N CYS A 7 -1.28 -17.66 6.39
CA CYS A 7 -1.13 -17.81 4.95
C CYS A 7 -2.07 -18.90 4.42
N ASP A 8 -2.12 -20.06 5.06
CA ASP A 8 -2.99 -21.18 4.65
C ASP A 8 -4.48 -20.81 4.71
N TYR A 9 -4.88 -20.08 5.76
CA TYR A 9 -6.23 -19.55 5.85
C TYR A 9 -6.55 -18.61 4.69
N ALA A 10 -5.65 -17.69 4.34
CA ALA A 10 -5.85 -16.77 3.22
C ALA A 10 -5.87 -17.50 1.86
N LEU A 11 -5.00 -18.50 1.68
CA LEU A 11 -4.94 -19.33 0.47
C LEU A 11 -6.19 -20.17 0.24
N ALA A 12 -6.95 -20.50 1.30
CA ALA A 12 -8.23 -21.18 1.17
C ALA A 12 -9.31 -20.32 0.49
N TRP A 13 -9.16 -19.00 0.49
CA TRP A 13 -10.06 -18.05 -0.19
C TRP A 13 -9.63 -17.71 -1.62
N LEU A 14 -8.44 -18.15 -2.03
CA LEU A 14 -7.93 -17.95 -3.38
C LEU A 14 -8.28 -19.15 -4.24
N ASP A 15 -8.73 -18.90 -5.46
CA ASP A 15 -9.05 -19.94 -6.44
C ASP A 15 -8.49 -19.58 -7.81
N GLY A 16 -8.27 -20.58 -8.66
CA GLY A 16 -7.72 -20.42 -10.01
C GLY A 16 -6.30 -19.85 -10.04
N GLU A 17 -6.08 -18.89 -10.95
CA GLU A 17 -4.74 -18.39 -11.32
C GLU A 17 -3.90 -17.86 -10.14
N PRO A 18 -4.43 -17.04 -9.20
CA PRO A 18 -3.65 -16.55 -8.06
C PRO A 18 -3.17 -17.67 -7.12
N ARG A 19 -3.99 -18.71 -6.92
CA ARG A 19 -3.62 -19.86 -6.07
C ARG A 19 -2.54 -20.69 -6.73
N ASP A 20 -2.69 -20.99 -8.01
CA ASP A 20 -1.71 -21.75 -8.78
C ASP A 20 -0.38 -21.01 -8.92
N ALA A 21 -0.43 -19.68 -9.07
CA ALA A 21 0.76 -18.85 -9.09
C ALA A 21 1.50 -18.87 -7.75
N TRP A 22 0.79 -18.79 -6.62
CA TRP A 22 1.41 -18.90 -5.29
C TRP A 22 2.06 -20.27 -5.09
N LEU A 23 1.37 -21.36 -5.44
CA LEU A 23 1.91 -22.73 -5.33
C LEU A 23 3.16 -22.96 -6.19
N ARG A 24 3.32 -22.22 -7.29
CA ARG A 24 4.57 -22.21 -8.07
C ARG A 24 5.66 -21.41 -7.35
N HIS A 25 5.32 -20.26 -6.77
CA HIS A 25 6.25 -19.43 -6.00
C HIS A 25 6.79 -20.14 -4.75
N GLU A 26 5.98 -20.95 -4.06
CA GLU A 26 6.43 -21.76 -2.92
C GLU A 26 7.54 -22.77 -3.27
N LYS A 27 7.69 -23.13 -4.55
CA LYS A 27 8.71 -24.07 -5.04
C LYS A 27 10.03 -23.40 -5.40
N GLU A 28 10.10 -22.07 -5.35
CA GLU A 28 11.31 -21.34 -5.70
C GLU A 28 12.40 -21.51 -4.61
N PRO A 29 13.68 -21.61 -5.02
CA PRO A 29 14.77 -21.77 -4.06
C PRO A 29 14.87 -20.56 -3.14
N GLY A 30 14.91 -20.80 -1.83
CA GLY A 30 15.00 -19.73 -0.82
C GLY A 30 13.66 -19.13 -0.40
N PHE A 31 12.54 -19.68 -0.87
CA PHE A 31 11.20 -19.27 -0.45
C PHE A 31 11.02 -19.39 1.07
N LYS A 32 10.40 -18.36 1.67
CA LYS A 32 9.97 -18.35 3.07
C LYS A 32 8.50 -17.96 3.12
N LYS A 33 7.69 -18.83 3.72
CA LYS A 33 6.27 -18.60 3.91
C LYS A 33 6.04 -17.62 5.06
N THR A 34 5.97 -16.33 4.73
CA THR A 34 5.64 -15.27 5.68
C THR A 34 4.40 -14.52 5.22
N TRP A 35 3.70 -13.91 6.18
CA TRP A 35 2.51 -13.13 5.87
C TRP A 35 2.82 -11.94 4.96
N GLU A 36 3.97 -11.31 5.16
CA GLU A 36 4.42 -10.19 4.33
C GLU A 36 4.74 -10.61 2.89
N ALA A 37 5.38 -11.77 2.70
CA ALA A 37 5.65 -12.31 1.37
C ALA A 37 4.35 -12.62 0.61
N LEU A 38 3.35 -13.21 1.29
CA LEU A 38 2.05 -13.49 0.68
C LEU A 38 1.32 -12.21 0.24
N LYS A 39 1.27 -11.18 1.10
CA LYS A 39 0.66 -9.90 0.74
C LYS A 39 1.34 -9.27 -0.46
N ALA A 40 2.69 -9.23 -0.46
CA ALA A 40 3.45 -8.65 -1.56
C ALA A 40 3.21 -9.40 -2.88
N PHE A 41 3.20 -10.74 -2.83
CA PHE A 41 2.95 -11.57 -3.99
C PHE A 41 1.56 -11.35 -4.59
N LEU A 42 0.51 -11.39 -3.76
CA LEU A 42 -0.86 -11.18 -4.22
C LEU A 42 -1.06 -9.78 -4.79
N LEU A 43 -0.46 -8.78 -4.17
CA LEU A 43 -0.52 -7.40 -4.65
C LEU A 43 0.14 -7.26 -6.03
N ASN A 44 1.29 -7.90 -6.24
CA ASN A 44 1.99 -7.89 -7.53
C ASN A 44 1.26 -8.70 -8.62
N LEU A 45 0.38 -9.63 -8.24
CA LEU A 45 -0.46 -10.41 -9.16
C LEU A 45 -1.62 -9.58 -9.72
N VAL A 46 -2.15 -8.65 -8.93
CA VAL A 46 -3.28 -7.79 -9.31
C VAL A 46 -2.81 -6.51 -9.99
N GLU A 47 -1.65 -5.97 -9.57
CA GLU A 47 -1.11 -4.71 -10.10
C GLU A 47 0.40 -4.80 -10.27
N ASP A 48 0.88 -4.54 -11.48
CA ASP A 48 2.31 -4.44 -11.75
C ASP A 48 2.95 -3.39 -10.80
N PRO A 49 4.09 -3.70 -10.13
CA PRO A 49 4.68 -2.82 -9.12
C PRO A 49 4.98 -1.40 -9.63
N VAL A 50 5.36 -1.27 -10.91
CA VAL A 50 5.65 0.03 -11.54
C VAL A 50 4.36 0.80 -11.74
N SER A 51 3.32 0.12 -12.22
CA SER A 51 1.98 0.68 -12.37
C SER A 51 1.41 1.14 -11.03
N ARG A 52 1.63 0.39 -9.95
CA ARG A 52 1.23 0.75 -8.58
C ARG A 52 1.94 2.00 -8.09
N VAL A 53 3.27 2.08 -8.24
CA VAL A 53 4.04 3.27 -7.82
C VAL A 53 3.61 4.50 -8.60
N ILE A 54 3.37 4.39 -9.91
CA ILE A 54 2.88 5.50 -10.74
C ILE A 54 1.47 5.92 -10.30
N SER A 55 0.56 4.97 -10.11
CA SER A 55 -0.81 5.19 -9.66
C SER A 55 -0.86 5.88 -8.28
N THR A 56 -0.08 5.38 -7.32
CA THR A 56 0.05 5.95 -5.98
C THR A 56 0.73 7.32 -6.02
N SER A 57 1.72 7.53 -6.89
CA SER A 57 2.35 8.85 -7.08
C SER A 57 1.36 9.88 -7.60
N ILE A 58 0.51 9.50 -8.57
CA ILE A 58 -0.56 10.35 -9.09
C ILE A 58 -1.57 10.67 -7.97
N LYS A 59 -2.06 9.65 -7.25
CA LYS A 59 -2.98 9.83 -6.12
C LYS A 59 -2.39 10.74 -5.04
N TYR A 60 -1.11 10.56 -4.70
CA TYR A 60 -0.42 11.38 -3.72
C TYR A 60 -0.30 12.83 -4.20
N ASN A 61 0.11 13.06 -5.45
CA ASN A 61 0.25 14.40 -6.03
C ASN A 61 -1.08 15.15 -6.07
N ASP A 62 -2.15 14.48 -6.47
CA ASP A 62 -3.49 15.04 -6.58
C ASP A 62 -4.22 15.12 -5.24
N ALA A 63 -3.75 14.41 -4.20
CA ALA A 63 -4.37 14.43 -2.89
C ALA A 63 -4.47 15.86 -2.34
N ARG A 64 -5.69 16.22 -1.95
CA ARG A 64 -6.04 17.43 -1.23
C ARG A 64 -7.02 17.06 -0.11
N GLN A 65 -6.92 17.77 1.01
CA GLN A 65 -7.85 17.58 2.12
C GLN A 65 -9.29 17.83 1.65
N ARG A 66 -10.17 16.84 1.85
CA ARG A 66 -11.58 16.94 1.45
C ARG A 66 -12.35 17.90 2.37
N SER A 67 -13.45 18.45 1.87
CA SER A 67 -14.36 19.25 2.71
C SER A 67 -14.94 18.39 3.84
N GLY A 68 -14.80 18.86 5.09
CA GLY A 68 -15.25 18.12 6.28
C GLY A 68 -14.31 17.00 6.76
N GLN A 69 -13.21 16.73 6.04
CA GLN A 69 -12.17 15.80 6.52
C GLN A 69 -11.28 16.51 7.54
N SER A 70 -11.03 15.89 8.70
CA SER A 70 -10.08 16.45 9.67
C SER A 70 -8.64 16.38 9.14
N ALA A 71 -7.78 17.28 9.61
CA ALA A 71 -6.37 17.28 9.22
C ALA A 71 -5.68 15.95 9.61
N GLN A 72 -6.04 15.36 10.76
CA GLN A 72 -5.52 14.07 11.20
C GLN A 72 -5.97 12.92 10.28
N ALA A 73 -7.25 12.87 9.89
CA ALA A 73 -7.73 11.86 8.97
C ALA A 73 -7.11 12.01 7.56
N PHE A 74 -6.75 13.24 7.18
CA PHE A 74 -6.02 13.48 5.94
C PHE A 74 -4.54 13.08 6.04
N ALA A 75 -3.89 13.33 7.19
CA ALA A 75 -2.52 12.89 7.46
C ALA A 75 -2.41 11.36 7.39
N THR A 76 -3.30 10.63 8.07
CA THR A 76 -3.33 9.15 8.01
C THR A 76 -3.56 8.63 6.59
N TYR A 77 -4.37 9.31 5.79
CA TYR A 77 -4.53 8.95 4.38
C TYR A 77 -3.23 9.15 3.59
N LEU A 78 -2.52 10.26 3.78
CA LEU A 78 -1.23 10.49 3.13
C LEU A 78 -0.17 9.47 3.56
N GLU A 79 -0.12 9.11 4.84
CA GLU A 79 0.78 8.06 5.35
C GLU A 79 0.59 6.72 4.63
N THR A 80 -0.67 6.35 4.32
CA THR A 80 -0.93 5.11 3.57
C THR A 80 -0.40 5.14 2.13
N LEU A 81 -0.41 6.33 1.49
CA LEU A 81 0.16 6.49 0.15
C LEU A 81 1.69 6.56 0.22
N GLU A 82 2.25 7.22 1.23
CA GLU A 82 3.71 7.32 1.43
C GLU A 82 4.35 5.99 1.77
N ALA A 83 3.64 5.06 2.43
CA ALA A 83 4.14 3.71 2.69
C ALA A 83 4.34 2.88 1.41
N GLU A 84 3.65 3.25 0.32
CA GLU A 84 3.77 2.61 -0.99
C GLU A 84 4.75 3.34 -1.93
N LEU A 85 5.10 4.58 -1.62
CA LEU A 85 6.11 5.37 -2.33
C LEU A 85 7.47 5.16 -1.66
N SER A 86 8.55 5.22 -2.45
CA SER A 86 9.91 5.14 -1.90
C SER A 86 10.12 6.19 -0.79
N GLU A 87 10.97 5.89 0.20
CA GLU A 87 11.09 6.70 1.42
C GLU A 87 11.50 8.15 1.14
N TYR A 88 10.51 9.05 1.14
CA TYR A 88 10.74 10.49 1.28
C TYR A 88 11.26 10.79 2.70
N GLN A 89 12.15 11.78 2.80
CA GLN A 89 12.65 12.27 4.08
C GLN A 89 11.52 12.97 4.87
N GLU A 90 11.58 12.95 6.21
CA GLU A 90 10.51 13.50 7.06
C GLU A 90 10.22 15.00 6.81
N ASP A 91 11.24 15.77 6.48
CA ASP A 91 11.12 17.18 6.12
C ASP A 91 10.34 17.38 4.80
N GLN A 92 10.56 16.51 3.82
CA GLN A 92 9.83 16.50 2.56
C GLN A 92 8.36 16.15 2.80
N LYS A 93 8.08 15.14 3.64
CA LYS A 93 6.70 14.76 4.01
C LYS A 93 5.94 15.92 4.67
N ALA A 94 6.59 16.62 5.61
CA ALA A 94 6.00 17.78 6.28
C ALA A 94 5.68 18.92 5.29
N GLN A 95 6.59 19.22 4.36
CA GLN A 95 6.36 20.24 3.32
C GLN A 95 5.21 19.86 2.38
N HIS A 96 5.17 18.61 1.92
CA HIS A 96 4.11 18.10 1.07
C HIS A 96 2.74 18.12 1.77
N PHE A 97 2.69 17.74 3.05
CA PHE A 97 1.48 17.82 3.86
C PHE A 97 0.94 19.25 3.93
N LEU A 98 1.78 20.22 4.33
CA LEU A 98 1.39 21.62 4.47
C LEU A 98 0.88 22.22 3.15
N ALA A 99 1.51 21.89 2.02
CA ALA A 99 1.08 22.35 0.70
C ALA A 99 -0.28 21.79 0.24
N LYS A 100 -0.74 20.68 0.84
CA LYS A 100 -1.99 19.98 0.50
C LYS A 100 -3.14 20.29 1.45
N LEU A 101 -2.88 21.00 2.55
CA LEU A 101 -3.91 21.47 3.47
C LEU A 101 -4.81 22.50 2.77
N ARG A 102 -6.10 22.46 3.09
CA ARG A 102 -6.99 23.54 2.70
C ARG A 102 -6.67 24.75 3.55
N SER A 103 -6.36 25.90 2.92
CA SER A 103 -6.42 27.19 3.62
C SER A 103 -7.82 27.31 4.22
N ILE A 104 -7.87 27.48 5.55
CA ILE A 104 -9.08 27.96 6.22
C ILE A 104 -9.25 29.39 5.72
N PRO A 105 -10.33 29.74 5.00
CA PRO A 105 -10.62 31.13 4.75
C PRO A 105 -10.92 31.75 6.11
N CYS A 106 -10.09 32.70 6.55
CA CYS A 106 -10.45 33.60 7.63
C CYS A 106 -11.65 34.41 7.14
N GLY A 107 -12.83 34.09 7.65
CA GLY A 107 -14.10 34.78 7.39
C GLY A 107 -14.91 34.84 8.66
#